data_AF-A0AAW9NFV0-F1
#
_entry.id   AF-A0AAW9NFV0-F1
#
_cell.length_a   1.000
_cell.length_b   1.000
_cell.length_c   1.000
_cell.angle_alpha   90.00
_cell.angle_beta   90.00
_cell.angle_gamma   90.00
#
_symmetry.space_group_name_H-M   'P 1'
#
loop_
_entity.id
_entity.type
_entity.pdbx_description
1 polymer ?
#
loop_
_entity_poly.entity_id
_entity_poly.type
_entity_poly.pdbx_seq_one_letter_code
_entity_poly.pdbx_strand_id
1 'polypeptide(L)' 'MPTLVLEGTESPASLRHSAQALANALPNAQLLSKKGLGHTKKLDTKKISPELTVFFTANH' A
#
# COMPACT_ATOMS: atom_id res chain seq x y z
N MET A 1 5.75 6.02 14.50
CA MET A 1 5.73 6.81 13.25
C MET A 1 4.69 6.17 12.35
N PRO A 2 3.68 6.91 11.88
CA PRO A 2 2.67 6.37 10.97
C PRO A 2 3.35 5.80 9.72
N THR A 3 2.89 4.63 9.24
CA THR A 3 3.43 4.02 8.01
C THR A 3 2.29 3.51 7.12
N LEU A 4 2.31 3.88 5.84
CA LEU A 4 1.41 3.29 4.85
C LEU A 4 2.14 2.18 4.08
N VAL A 5 1.59 0.96 4.12
CA VAL A 5 1.97 -0.14 3.24
C VAL A 5 0.92 -0.24 2.15
N LEU A 6 1.30 -0.01 0.89
CA LEU A 6 0.39 -0.04 -0.24
C LEU A 6 0.68 -1.26 -1.12
N GLU A 7 -0.34 -2.08 -1.36
CA GLU A 7 -0.24 -3.25 -2.23
C GLU A 7 -1.21 -3.18 -3.42
N GLY A 8 -0.83 -3.86 -4.50
CA GLY A 8 -1.70 -4.09 -5.64
C GLY A 8 -2.41 -5.43 -5.52
N THR A 9 -3.74 -5.43 -5.65
CA THR A 9 -4.54 -6.67 -5.59
C THR A 9 -4.22 -7.67 -6.71
N GLU A 10 -3.60 -7.21 -7.81
CA GLU A 10 -3.21 -8.04 -8.95
C GLU A 10 -1.76 -8.55 -8.82
N SER A 11 -1.07 -8.22 -7.74
CA SER A 11 0.22 -8.84 -7.42
C SER A 11 0.06 -10.31 -7.02
N PRO A 12 1.08 -11.14 -7.25
CA PRO A 12 1.15 -12.51 -6.72
C PRO A 12 0.81 -12.57 -5.22
N ALA A 13 0.14 -13.65 -4.82
CA ALA A 13 -0.30 -13.83 -3.43
C ALA A 13 0.86 -13.72 -2.42
N SER A 14 2.04 -14.24 -2.77
CA SER A 14 3.25 -14.13 -1.94
C SER A 14 3.62 -12.67 -1.63
N LEU A 15 3.56 -11.78 -2.62
CA LEU A 15 3.89 -10.36 -2.41
C LEU A 15 2.83 -9.65 -1.56
N ARG A 16 1.55 -10.01 -1.73
CA ARG A 16 0.47 -9.49 -0.90
C ARG A 16 0.59 -9.95 0.55
N HIS A 17 0.93 -11.23 0.75
CA HIS A 17 1.21 -11.76 2.09
C HIS A 17 2.41 -11.06 2.74
N SER A 18 3.47 -10.78 1.99
CA SER A 18 4.62 -10.02 2.49
C SER A 18 4.24 -8.58 2.88
N ALA A 19 3.39 -7.91 2.10
CA ALA A 19 2.89 -6.57 2.43
C ALA A 19 2.06 -6.58 3.72
N GLN A 20 1.17 -7.57 3.88
CA GLN A 20 0.41 -7.77 5.11
C GLN A 20 1.32 -8.06 6.32
N ALA A 21 2.32 -8.93 6.15
CA ALA A 21 3.27 -9.24 7.20
C ALA A 21 4.06 -8.00 7.63
N LEU A 22 4.48 -7.17 6.68
CA LEU A 22 5.17 -5.91 6.96
C LEU A 22 4.27 -4.93 7.74
N ALA A 23 3.01 -4.76 7.33
CA ALA A 23 2.07 -3.91 8.06
C ALA A 23 1.84 -4.41 9.50
N ASN A 24 1.81 -5.72 9.72
CA ASN A 24 1.65 -6.30 11.06
C ASN A 24 2.90 -6.14 11.94
N ALA A 25 4.09 -6.04 11.35
CA ALA A 25 5.35 -5.93 12.08
C ALA A 25 5.68 -4.49 12.52
N LEU A 26 5.09 -3.49 11.84
CA LEU A 26 5.39 -2.08 12.09
C LEU A 26 4.36 -1.44 13.04
N PRO A 27 4.81 -0.66 14.05
CA PRO A 27 3.89 0.07 14.92
C PRO A 27 3.19 1.17 14.14
N ASN A 28 1.87 1.30 14.31
CA ASN A 28 1.02 2.30 13.66
C ASN A 28 1.08 2.24 12.12
N ALA A 29 1.17 1.04 11.56
CA ALA A 29 1.11 0.83 10.13
C ALA A 29 -0.31 0.54 9.64
N GLN A 30 -0.62 1.04 8.45
CA GLN A 30 -1.86 0.77 7.73
C GLN A 30 -1.53 0.03 6.44
N LEU A 31 -2.22 -1.09 6.19
CA LEU A 31 -2.21 -1.74 4.89
C LEU A 31 -3.34 -1.18 4.02
N LEU A 32 -3.02 -0.83 2.77
CA LEU A 32 -3.99 -0.40 1.76
C LEU A 32 -3.86 -1.24 0.50
N SER A 33 -4.92 -1.98 0.15
CA SER A 33 -4.99 -2.78 -1.07
C SER A 33 -5.72 -2.02 -2.19
N LYS A 34 -5.05 -1.88 -3.34
CA LYS A 34 -5.57 -1.11 -4.48
C LYS A 34 -5.79 -1.98 -5.73
N LYS A 35 -6.97 -1.85 -6.35
CA LYS A 35 -7.27 -2.46 -7.66
C LYS A 35 -6.58 -1.71 -8.78
N GLY A 36 -6.22 -2.42 -9.85
CA GLY A 36 -5.53 -1.81 -10.99
C GLY A 36 -4.02 -1.67 -10.82
N LEU A 37 -3.47 -2.12 -9.69
CA LEU A 37 -2.03 -2.17 -9.41
C LEU A 37 -1.59 -3.64 -9.26
N GLY A 38 -0.37 -3.93 -9.71
CA GLY A 38 0.24 -5.27 -9.62
C GLY A 38 1.74 -5.20 -9.89
N HIS A 39 2.48 -6.23 -9.46
CA HIS A 39 3.95 -6.25 -9.50
C HIS A 39 4.57 -6.05 -10.89
N THR A 40 3.93 -6.59 -11.93
CA THR A 40 4.39 -6.47 -13.32
C THR A 40 3.76 -5.31 -14.08
N LYS A 41 2.81 -4.59 -13.46
CA LYS A 41 2.16 -3.45 -14.09
C LYS A 41 3.06 -2.23 -14.00
N LYS A 42 2.98 -1.37 -15.02
CA LYS A 42 3.59 -0.05 -14.95
C LYS A 42 3.01 0.72 -13.77
N LEU A 43 3.87 1.46 -13.07
CA LEU A 43 3.47 2.35 -11.99
C LEU A 43 2.39 3.31 -12.46
N ASP A 44 1.23 3.31 -11.78
CA ASP A 44 0.11 4.21 -12.06
C ASP A 44 0.07 5.32 -11.02
N THR A 45 0.79 6.40 -11.30
CA THR A 45 0.91 7.54 -10.37
C THR A 45 -0.44 8.18 -10.07
N LYS A 46 -1.38 8.20 -11.02
CA LYS A 46 -2.72 8.78 -10.83
C LYS A 46 -3.54 8.00 -9.80
N LYS A 47 -3.29 6.69 -9.65
CA LYS A 47 -3.93 5.87 -8.61
C LYS A 47 -3.22 5.93 -7.26
N ILE A 48 -1.91 6.21 -7.24
CA ILE A 48 -1.09 6.18 -6.02
C ILE A 48 -1.08 7.55 -5.33
N SER A 49 -0.92 8.64 -6.09
CA SER A 49 -0.78 9.99 -5.54
C SER A 49 -1.91 10.41 -4.60
N PRO A 50 -3.21 10.15 -4.89
CA PRO A 50 -4.29 10.50 -3.97
C PRO A 50 -4.18 9.80 -2.61
N GLU A 51 -3.78 8.52 -2.60
CA GLU A 51 -3.63 7.74 -1.37
C GLU A 51 -2.48 8.26 -0.50
N LEU A 52 -1.37 8.67 -1.14
CA LEU A 52 -0.26 9.31 -0.45
C LEU A 52 -0.69 10.66 0.15
N THR A 53 -1.43 11.47 -0.60
CA THR A 53 -1.94 12.75 -0.07
C THR A 53 -2.84 12.52 1.14
N VAL A 54 -3.80 11.60 1.06
CA VAL A 54 -4.68 11.26 2.20
C VAL A 54 -3.85 10.83 3.41
N PHE A 55 -2.87 9.95 3.20
CA PHE A 55 -2.01 9.48 4.29
C PHE A 55 -1.20 10.61 4.92
N PHE A 56 -0.55 11.47 4.14
CA PHE A 56 0.30 12.52 4.71
C PHE A 56 -0.48 13.71 5.29
N THR A 57 -1.73 13.92 4.89
CA THR A 57 -2.57 15.03 5.38
C THR A 57 -3.53 14.63 6.50
N ALA A 58 -3.71 13.33 6.74
CA ALA A 58 -4.45 12.86 7.91
C ALA A 58 -3.66 13.14 9.21
N ASN A 59 -4.36 13.58 10.25
CA ASN A 59 -3.80 13.65 11.60
C ASN A 59 -3.70 12.22 12.16
N HIS A 60 -2.50 11.65 12.18
CA HIS A 60 -2.18 10.34 12.76
C HIS A 60 -1.55 10.44 14.15
#